data_AF-A0A9X8VE86-F1
#
_entry.id   AF-A0A9X8VE86-F1
#
_cell.length_a   1.000
_cell.length_b   1.000
_cell.length_c   1.000
_cell.angle_alpha   90.00
_cell.angle_beta   90.00
_cell.angle_gamma   90.00
#
_symmetry.space_group_name_H-M   'P 1'
#
loop_
_entity.id
_entity.type
_entity.pdbx_description
1 polymer ?
#
loop_
_entity_poly.entity_id
_entity_poly.type
_entity_poly.pdbx_seq_one_letter_code
_entity_poly.pdbx_strand_id
1 'polypeptide(L)' 'MSLLDCALDFRHFIEELRRRNDLVDVHQAVSADLEIAAVCRRVYEQRLSAPLFHHVA' A
#
# COMPACT_ATOMS: atom_id res chain seq x y z
N MET A 1 -0.73 -2.19 -18.95
CA MET A 1 -1.52 -1.06 -18.41
C MET A 1 -0.74 0.21 -18.65
N SER A 2 -1.35 1.27 -19.18
CA SER A 2 -0.65 2.54 -19.37
C SER A 2 -0.64 3.34 -18.05
N LEU A 3 0.29 4.29 -17.92
CA LEU A 3 0.28 5.23 -16.79
C LEU A 3 -0.97 6.11 -16.77
N LEU A 4 -1.58 6.34 -17.94
CA LEU A 4 -2.82 7.11 -18.06
C LEU A 4 -4.01 6.34 -17.47
N ASP A 5 -4.06 5.01 -17.67
CA ASP A 5 -5.07 4.15 -17.03
C ASP A 5 -4.91 4.16 -15.50
N CYS A 6 -3.67 4.20 -15.01
CA CYS A 6 -3.37 4.28 -13.57
C CYS A 6 -3.77 5.64 -12.98
N ALA A 7 -3.65 6.72 -13.74
CA ALA A 7 -4.05 8.06 -13.30
C ALA A 7 -5.58 8.22 -13.21
N LEU A 8 -6.33 7.42 -13.97
CA LEU A 8 -7.79 7.49 -14.04
C LEU A 8 -8.50 6.44 -13.17
N ASP A 9 -7.79 5.41 -12.73
CA ASP A 9 -8.35 4.33 -11.91
C ASP A 9 -7.39 3.96 -10.76
N PHE A 10 -7.88 4.14 -9.52
CA PHE A 10 -7.11 3.86 -8.32
C PHE A 10 -6.75 2.38 -8.14
N ARG A 11 -7.60 1.45 -8.60
CA ARG A 11 -7.28 0.01 -8.56
C ARG A 11 -6.13 -0.29 -9.52
N HIS A 12 -6.17 0.28 -10.74
CA HIS A 12 -5.05 0.15 -11.67
C HIS A 12 -3.76 0.76 -11.12
N PHE A 13 -3.84 1.89 -10.41
CA PHE A 13 -2.70 2.46 -9.69
C PHE A 13 -2.10 1.47 -8.66
N ILE A 14 -2.92 0.87 -7.81
CA ILE A 14 -2.46 -0.11 -6.81
C ILE A 14 -1.83 -1.34 -7.47
N GLU A 15 -2.44 -1.88 -8.54
CA GLU A 15 -1.87 -3.02 -9.28
C GLU A 15 -0.53 -2.69 -9.94
N GLU A 16 -0.37 -1.45 -10.45
CA GLU A 16 0.89 -0.99 -11.03
C GLU A 16 1.99 -0.86 -9.96
N LEU A 17 1.66 -0.41 -8.73
CA LEU A 17 2.61 -0.44 -7.61
C LEU A 17 3.06 -1.87 -7.29
N ARG A 18 2.11 -2.82 -7.22
CA ARG A 18 2.42 -4.24 -7.00
C ARG A 18 3.32 -4.80 -8.10
N ARG A 19 3.03 -4.51 -9.37
CA ARG A 19 3.84 -4.94 -10.52
C ARG A 19 5.27 -4.39 -10.48
N ARG A 20 5.46 -3.19 -9.93
CA ARG A 20 6.77 -2.53 -9.77
C ARG A 20 7.52 -2.97 -8.51
N ASN A 21 6.98 -3.91 -7.74
CA ASN A 21 7.52 -4.33 -6.45
C ASN A 21 7.63 -3.15 -5.47
N ASP A 22 6.68 -2.21 -5.55
CA ASP A 22 6.57 -1.01 -4.71
C ASP A 22 5.32 -1.04 -3.81
N LEU A 23 4.67 -2.21 -3.72
CA LEU A 23 3.56 -2.49 -2.81
C LEU A 23 3.86 -3.76 -2.01
N VAL A 24 3.52 -3.76 -0.72
CA VAL A 24 3.54 -4.93 0.14
C VAL A 24 2.12 -5.25 0.59
N ASP A 25 1.65 -6.45 0.25
CA ASP A 25 0.36 -6.96 0.71
C ASP A 25 0.48 -7.50 2.15
N VAL A 26 -0.21 -6.85 3.09
CA VAL A 26 -0.24 -7.23 4.50
C VAL A 26 -1.55 -7.99 4.77
N HIS A 27 -1.44 -9.31 4.88
CA HIS A 27 -2.57 -10.21 5.13
C HIS A 27 -2.79 -10.54 6.62
N GLN A 28 -1.86 -10.15 7.49
CA GLN A 28 -2.10 -10.24 8.94
C GLN A 28 -3.15 -9.20 9.34
N ALA A 29 -4.03 -9.55 10.28
CA ALA A 29 -4.96 -8.59 10.88
C ALA A 29 -4.17 -7.50 11.63
N VAL A 30 -4.47 -6.24 11.34
CA VAL A 30 -3.87 -5.07 11.97
C VAL A 30 -4.94 -4.19 12.62
N SER A 31 -4.57 -3.52 13.71
CA SER A 31 -5.41 -2.56 14.42
C SER A 31 -5.51 -1.23 13.66
N ALA A 32 -6.73 -0.68 13.54
CA ALA A 32 -6.91 0.71 13.13
C ALA A 32 -6.39 1.71 14.17
N ASP A 33 -6.36 1.32 15.45
CA ASP A 33 -5.83 2.15 16.53
C ASP A 33 -4.30 2.13 16.51
N LEU A 34 -3.73 3.22 15.97
CA LEU A 34 -2.31 3.55 15.87
C LEU A 34 -1.41 2.60 15.07
N GLU A 35 -1.67 1.30 14.99
CA GLU A 35 -0.77 0.33 14.36
C GLU A 35 -0.55 0.63 12.87
N ILE A 36 -1.64 0.81 12.09
CA ILE A 36 -1.54 1.20 10.67
C ILE A 36 -0.72 2.49 10.50
N ALA A 37 -0.96 3.49 11.35
CA ALA A 37 -0.25 4.76 11.29
C ALA A 37 1.24 4.60 11.63
N ALA A 38 1.57 3.75 12.62
CA ALA A 38 2.95 3.46 13.01
C ALA A 38 3.71 2.74 11.88
N VAL A 39 3.07 1.77 11.20
CA VAL A 39 3.64 1.10 10.02
C VAL A 39 3.87 2.11 8.89
N CYS A 40 2.86 2.90 8.53
CA CYS A 40 2.99 3.93 7.50
C CYS A 40 4.08 4.96 7.83
N ARG A 41 4.21 5.38 9.09
CA ARG A 41 5.27 6.30 9.54
C ARG A 41 6.66 5.75 9.27
N ARG A 42 6.90 4.47 9.60
CA ARG A 42 8.18 3.80 9.31
C ARG A 42 8.42 3.68 7.81
N VAL A 43 7.40 3.32 7.02
CA VAL A 43 7.48 3.24 5.55
C VAL A 43 7.97 4.57 4.97
N TYR A 44 7.39 5.70 5.40
CA TYR A 44 7.83 7.02 4.93
C TYR A 44 9.25 7.39 5.40
N GLU A 45 9.62 7.09 6.65
CA GLU A 45 10.96 7.39 7.19
C GLU A 45 12.06 6.64 6.44
N GLN A 46 11.78 5.40 6.07
CA GLN A 46 12.77 4.50 5.47
C GLN A 46 12.64 4.41 3.94
N ARG A 47 11.68 5.12 3.34
CA ARG A 47 11.37 5.09 1.90
C ARG A 47 11.13 3.66 1.39
N LEU A 48 10.32 2.91 2.14
CA LEU A 48 9.94 1.54 1.80
C LEU A 48 8.72 1.53 0.87
N SER A 49 8.43 0.37 0.31
CA SER A 49 7.23 0.09 -0.48
C SER A 49 5.95 0.38 0.30
N ALA A 50 4.89 0.77 -0.41
CA ALA A 50 3.61 1.11 0.18
C ALA A 50 2.89 -0.13 0.77
N PRO A 51 2.38 -0.08 2.01
CA PRO A 51 1.63 -1.19 2.59
C PRO A 51 0.16 -1.14 2.16
N LEU A 52 -0.37 -2.29 1.73
CA LEU A 52 -1.81 -2.50 1.56
C LEU A 52 -2.31 -3.49 2.61
N PHE A 53 -3.09 -2.99 3.57
CA PHE A 53 -3.66 -3.79 4.65
C PHE A 53 -4.98 -4.40 4.21
N HIS A 54 -5.04 -5.73 4.12
CA HIS A 54 -6.23 -6.46 3.66
C HIS A 54 -7.23 -6.75 4.78
N HIS A 55 -6.77 -6.75 6.04
CA HIS A 55 -7.57 -7.10 7.20
C HIS A 55 -7.34 -6.08 8.31
N VAL A 56 -8.31 -5.18 8.50
CA VAL A 56 -8.28 -4.15 9.55
C VAL A 56 -9.34 -4.49 10.59
N ALA A 57 -8.92 -4.55 11.86
CA ALA A 57 -9.78 -4.81 13.02
C ALA A 57 -10.21 -3.50 13.71
#